data_AF-A0A0S1SCH2-F1
#
_entry.id   AF-A0A0S1SCH2-F1
#
_cell.length_a   1.000
_cell.length_b   1.000
_cell.length_c   1.000
_cell.angle_alpha   90.00
_cell.angle_beta   90.00
_cell.angle_gamma   90.00
#
_symmetry.space_group_name_H-M   'P 1'
#
loop_
_entity.id
_entity.type
_entity.pdbx_description
1 polymer ?
#
loop_
_entity_poly.entity_id
_entity_poly.type
_entity_poly.pdbx_seq_one_letter_code
_entity_poly.pdbx_strand_id
1 'polypeptide(L)'
;MFRNEPMPQLIHQALPTILKKALVILIIFVCSCKSAQENIAFDQKLDLCYRAKAEQRNRFMAVPADSLFIYGNFLSGIENGLLLSRTLNKIDKKSYKELFSKIKTEDAKKTIVQDLKIGSEQEKRTIDTIYLDLGCFSALVQLEKLVDENDFRYKMNKIGEKLLMDTYNYELIDQLIDVIPDKEFQKIEYRRMLLRLIYNHLTTEKIQ
;
A
#
# COMPACT_ATOMS: atom_id res chain seq x y z
N MET A 1 -26.54 -76.73 8.18
CA MET A 1 -26.59 -76.24 6.78
C MET A 1 -26.38 -74.73 6.84
N PHE A 2 -25.13 -74.27 6.85
CA PHE A 2 -24.78 -72.84 6.89
C PHE A 2 -24.27 -72.44 5.51
N ARG A 3 -24.90 -71.45 4.87
CA ARG A 3 -24.46 -70.88 3.60
C ARG A 3 -23.30 -69.92 3.88
N ASN A 4 -22.17 -70.15 3.22
CA ASN A 4 -21.10 -69.17 3.10
C ASN A 4 -21.47 -68.19 1.99
N GLU A 5 -21.70 -66.92 2.33
CA GLU A 5 -21.73 -65.83 1.34
C GLU A 5 -20.32 -65.24 1.19
N PRO A 6 -19.86 -64.93 -0.04
CA PRO A 6 -18.57 -64.30 -0.24
C PRO A 6 -18.64 -62.80 0.05
N MET A 7 -17.66 -62.30 0.83
CA MET A 7 -17.44 -60.88 1.07
C MET A 7 -17.10 -60.15 -0.24
N PRO A 8 -17.61 -58.92 -0.47
CA PRO A 8 -17.23 -58.12 -1.63
C PRO A 8 -15.78 -57.65 -1.50
N GLN A 9 -14.95 -57.99 -2.47
CA GLN A 9 -13.59 -57.46 -2.59
C GLN A 9 -13.67 -55.96 -2.89
N LEU A 10 -13.10 -55.13 -2.00
CA LEU A 10 -12.85 -53.73 -2.30
C LEU A 10 -11.87 -53.65 -3.48
N ILE A 11 -12.38 -53.20 -4.62
CA ILE A 11 -11.56 -52.91 -5.79
C ILE A 11 -10.76 -51.63 -5.47
N HIS A 12 -9.49 -51.80 -5.11
CA HIS A 12 -8.51 -50.72 -5.23
C HIS A 12 -8.29 -50.44 -6.73
N GLN A 13 -9.20 -49.66 -7.33
CA GLN A 13 -8.96 -49.14 -8.67
C GLN A 13 -7.80 -48.16 -8.60
N ALA A 14 -6.64 -48.58 -9.09
CA ALA A 14 -5.50 -47.71 -9.28
C ALA A 14 -5.93 -46.55 -10.20
N LEU A 15 -5.85 -45.32 -9.69
CA LEU A 15 -6.20 -44.12 -10.43
C LEU A 15 -5.45 -44.12 -11.78
N PRO A 16 -6.15 -43.96 -12.93
CA PRO A 16 -5.52 -44.03 -14.24
C PRO A 16 -4.39 -43.03 -14.36
N THR A 17 -3.28 -43.42 -15.00
CA THR A 17 -2.02 -42.66 -15.05
C THR A 17 -2.19 -41.23 -15.59
N ILE A 18 -3.19 -41.02 -16.45
CA ILE A 18 -3.57 -39.71 -16.99
C ILE A 18 -4.19 -38.81 -15.91
N LEU A 19 -5.05 -39.37 -15.05
CA LEU A 19 -5.66 -38.66 -13.93
C LEU A 19 -4.62 -38.28 -12.87
N LYS A 20 -3.63 -39.15 -12.63
CA LYS A 20 -2.48 -38.84 -11.76
C LYS A 20 -1.65 -37.68 -12.31
N LYS A 21 -1.37 -37.66 -13.62
CA LYS A 21 -0.65 -36.57 -14.28
C LYS A 21 -1.43 -35.25 -14.24
N ALA A 22 -2.75 -35.29 -14.46
CA ALA A 22 -3.62 -34.11 -14.36
C ALA A 22 -3.67 -33.56 -12.93
N LEU A 23 -3.71 -34.44 -11.92
CA LEU A 23 -3.70 -34.05 -10.51
C LEU A 23 -2.37 -33.37 -10.11
N VAL A 24 -1.24 -33.91 -10.58
CA VAL A 24 0.09 -33.32 -10.35
C VAL A 24 0.20 -31.93 -11.00
N ILE A 25 -0.30 -31.77 -12.22
CA ILE A 25 -0.34 -30.46 -12.90
C ILE A 25 -1.22 -29.47 -12.10
N LEU A 26 -2.40 -29.89 -11.65
CA LEU A 26 -3.28 -29.07 -10.80
C LEU A 26 -2.62 -28.66 -9.48
N ILE A 27 -1.93 -29.57 -8.80
CA ILE A 27 -1.20 -29.28 -7.56
C ILE A 27 -0.07 -28.28 -7.82
N ILE A 28 0.68 -28.43 -8.92
CA ILE A 28 1.74 -27.48 -9.30
C ILE A 28 1.15 -26.08 -9.56
N PHE A 29 0.01 -25.99 -10.25
CA PHE A 29 -0.71 -24.72 -10.47
C PHE A 29 -1.18 -24.06 -9.17
N VAL A 30 -1.67 -24.85 -8.19
CA VAL A 30 -2.10 -24.32 -6.88
C VAL A 30 -0.90 -23.93 -6.01
N CYS A 31 0.22 -24.64 -6.07
CA CYS A 31 1.45 -24.27 -5.34
C CYS A 31 2.09 -22.98 -5.89
N SER A 32 1.97 -22.70 -7.19
CA SER A 32 2.38 -21.41 -7.78
C SER A 32 1.51 -20.22 -7.34
N CYS A 33 0.36 -20.44 -6.70
CA CYS A 33 -0.47 -19.39 -6.10
C CYS A 33 -0.01 -18.94 -4.71
N LYS A 34 0.98 -19.59 -4.09
CA LYS A 34 1.43 -19.24 -2.74
C LYS A 34 1.88 -17.77 -2.65
N SER A 35 2.63 -17.30 -3.63
CA SER A 35 3.06 -15.89 -3.70
C SER A 35 1.89 -14.92 -3.92
N ALA A 36 0.89 -15.31 -4.72
CA ALA A 36 -0.31 -14.51 -4.93
C ALA A 36 -1.15 -14.40 -3.66
N GLN A 37 -1.27 -15.50 -2.89
CA GLN A 37 -2.01 -15.55 -1.63
C GLN A 37 -1.31 -14.79 -0.51
N GLU A 38 0.03 -14.86 -0.43
CA GLU A 38 0.84 -14.06 0.50
C GLU A 38 0.73 -12.56 0.20
N ASN A 39 0.69 -12.17 -1.08
CA ASN A 39 0.46 -10.77 -1.47
C ASN A 39 -0.92 -10.27 -1.07
N ILE A 40 -1.97 -11.06 -1.31
CA ILE A 40 -3.34 -10.71 -0.89
C ILE A 40 -3.42 -10.53 0.63
N ALA A 41 -2.81 -11.44 1.40
CA ALA A 41 -2.80 -11.35 2.86
C ALA A 41 -2.06 -10.10 3.36
N PHE A 42 -0.92 -9.76 2.75
CA PHE A 42 -0.19 -8.53 3.09
C PHE A 42 -1.03 -7.28 2.81
N ASP A 43 -1.61 -7.17 1.62
CA ASP A 43 -2.42 -6.02 1.20
C ASP A 43 -3.60 -5.80 2.15
N GLN A 44 -4.31 -6.88 2.50
CA GLN A 44 -5.44 -6.82 3.44
C GLN A 44 -5.01 -6.37 4.83
N LYS A 45 -3.91 -6.94 5.35
CA LYS A 45 -3.37 -6.53 6.66
C LYS A 45 -2.89 -5.08 6.65
N LEU A 46 -2.32 -4.63 5.54
CA LEU A 46 -1.85 -3.26 5.37
C LEU A 46 -3.02 -2.28 5.40
N ASP A 47 -4.08 -2.52 4.62
CA ASP A 47 -5.30 -1.68 4.64
C ASP A 47 -5.96 -1.67 6.02
N LEU A 48 -6.08 -2.83 6.68
CA LEU A 48 -6.62 -2.93 8.03
C LEU A 48 -5.80 -2.12 9.04
N CYS A 49 -4.47 -2.19 8.97
CA CYS A 49 -3.61 -1.40 9.84
C CYS A 49 -3.81 0.11 9.61
N TYR A 50 -3.89 0.55 8.35
CA TYR A 50 -4.14 1.95 8.03
C TYR A 50 -5.46 2.46 8.57
N ARG A 51 -6.53 1.68 8.41
CA ARG A 51 -7.85 2.02 8.97
C ARG A 51 -7.82 2.09 10.49
N ALA A 52 -7.23 1.10 11.14
CA ALA A 52 -7.13 1.07 12.60
C ALA A 52 -6.34 2.26 13.17
N LYS A 53 -5.23 2.64 12.53
CA LYS A 53 -4.43 3.82 12.92
C LYS A 53 -5.18 5.12 12.70
N ALA A 54 -5.90 5.25 11.59
CA ALA A 54 -6.77 6.39 11.32
C ALA A 54 -7.87 6.53 12.38
N GLU A 55 -8.58 5.44 12.68
CA GLU A 55 -9.62 5.39 13.71
C GLU A 55 -9.09 5.74 15.10
N GLN A 56 -7.96 5.14 15.50
CA GLN A 56 -7.33 5.41 16.80
C GLN A 56 -7.00 6.90 16.94
N ARG A 57 -6.40 7.51 15.91
CA ARG A 57 -6.06 8.94 15.93
C ARG A 57 -7.32 9.79 16.02
N ASN A 58 -8.34 9.47 15.24
CA ASN A 58 -9.56 10.26 15.22
C ASN A 58 -10.24 10.28 16.59
N ARG A 59 -10.24 9.13 17.29
CA ARG A 59 -10.71 9.06 18.69
C ARG A 59 -9.85 9.91 19.63
N PHE A 60 -8.53 9.86 19.49
CA PHE A 60 -7.61 10.62 20.36
C PHE A 60 -7.72 12.13 20.16
N MET A 61 -7.89 12.58 18.91
CA MET A 61 -7.94 14.01 18.57
C MET A 61 -9.34 14.64 18.73
N ALA A 62 -10.32 13.87 19.23
CA ALA A 62 -11.72 14.28 19.35
C ALA A 62 -12.30 14.90 18.06
N VAL A 63 -11.85 14.41 16.89
CA VAL A 63 -12.36 14.90 15.62
C VAL A 63 -13.80 14.40 15.41
N PRO A 64 -14.68 15.23 14.81
CA PRO A 64 -16.06 14.86 14.51
C PRO A 64 -16.19 13.51 13.80
N ALA A 65 -17.28 12.75 14.03
CA ALA A 65 -17.42 11.37 13.54
C ALA A 65 -17.40 11.25 12.00
N ASP A 66 -17.91 12.25 11.29
CA ASP A 66 -17.81 12.43 9.84
C ASP A 66 -16.37 12.66 9.34
N SER A 67 -15.46 13.04 10.23
CA SER A 67 -14.02 13.15 9.94
C SER A 67 -13.35 11.80 9.68
N LEU A 68 -13.99 10.66 10.01
CA LEU A 68 -13.47 9.34 9.65
C LEU A 68 -13.50 9.13 8.13
N PHE A 69 -14.61 9.54 7.50
CA PHE A 69 -14.74 9.55 6.05
C PHE A 69 -13.75 10.53 5.42
N ILE A 70 -13.58 11.71 6.03
CA ILE A 70 -12.63 12.71 5.55
C ILE A 70 -11.20 12.17 5.66
N TYR A 71 -10.77 11.61 6.80
CA TYR A 71 -9.43 11.03 6.98
C TYR A 71 -9.19 9.84 6.04
N GLY A 72 -10.14 8.90 5.98
CA GLY A 72 -10.04 7.69 5.17
C GLY A 72 -9.90 7.99 3.68
N ASN A 73 -10.56 9.05 3.22
CA ASN A 73 -10.55 9.47 1.82
C ASN A 73 -9.62 10.65 1.52
N PHE A 74 -8.98 11.25 2.52
CA PHE A 74 -8.21 12.48 2.34
C PHE A 74 -7.11 12.32 1.29
N LEU A 75 -6.30 11.27 1.41
CA LEU A 75 -5.20 11.01 0.47
C LEU A 75 -5.73 10.73 -0.95
N SER A 76 -6.85 10.00 -1.07
CA SER A 76 -7.53 9.79 -2.35
C SER A 76 -8.07 11.12 -2.91
N GLY A 77 -8.57 12.01 -2.05
CA GLY A 77 -9.03 13.35 -2.41
C GLY A 77 -7.92 14.22 -2.96
N ILE A 78 -6.73 14.19 -2.33
CA ILE A 78 -5.53 14.83 -2.87
C ILE A 78 -5.17 14.25 -4.24
N GLU A 79 -5.05 12.92 -4.35
CA GLU A 79 -4.64 12.27 -5.61
C GLU A 79 -5.60 12.61 -6.75
N ASN A 80 -6.91 12.54 -6.48
CA ASN A 80 -7.96 12.89 -7.42
C ASN A 80 -7.93 14.38 -7.78
N GLY A 81 -7.73 15.27 -6.81
CA GLY A 81 -7.60 16.70 -7.06
C GLY A 81 -6.39 17.04 -7.94
N LEU A 82 -5.26 16.36 -7.72
CA LEU A 82 -4.06 16.50 -8.55
C LEU A 82 -4.29 16.00 -9.99
N LEU A 83 -5.05 14.92 -10.16
CA LEU A 83 -5.45 14.41 -11.49
C LEU A 83 -6.40 15.39 -12.19
N LEU A 84 -7.42 15.89 -11.48
CA LEU A 84 -8.42 16.80 -12.03
C LEU A 84 -7.82 18.16 -12.43
N SER A 85 -6.87 18.67 -11.65
CA SER A 85 -6.10 19.88 -11.99
C SER A 85 -5.03 19.65 -13.06
N ARG A 86 -4.83 18.39 -13.51
CA ARG A 86 -3.75 17.96 -14.42
C ARG A 86 -2.34 18.23 -13.89
N THR A 87 -2.20 18.45 -12.59
CA THR A 87 -0.89 18.55 -11.94
C THR A 87 -0.19 17.19 -11.94
N LEU A 88 -0.96 16.14 -11.62
CA LEU A 88 -0.62 14.74 -11.85
C LEU A 88 -1.30 14.28 -13.14
N ASN A 89 -0.52 13.77 -14.09
CA ASN A 89 -1.05 13.38 -15.40
C ASN A 89 -1.84 12.05 -15.34
N LYS A 90 -1.28 11.05 -14.67
CA LYS A 90 -1.91 9.74 -14.43
C LYS A 90 -1.28 9.06 -13.22
N ILE A 91 -1.90 7.99 -12.74
CA ILE A 91 -1.39 7.16 -11.65
C ILE A 91 -0.29 6.23 -12.19
N ASP A 92 0.90 6.78 -12.36
CA ASP A 92 2.11 6.01 -12.65
C ASP A 92 3.37 6.67 -12.07
N LYS A 93 4.45 5.88 -11.99
CA LYS A 93 5.73 6.33 -11.43
C LYS A 93 6.26 7.59 -12.10
N LYS A 94 6.20 7.64 -13.44
CA LYS A 94 6.72 8.76 -14.22
C LYS A 94 6.01 10.06 -13.83
N SER A 95 4.68 10.06 -13.78
CA SER A 95 3.88 11.23 -13.44
C SER A 95 4.10 11.65 -11.98
N TYR A 96 4.29 10.70 -11.07
CA TYR A 96 4.65 10.99 -9.68
C TYR A 96 6.03 11.66 -9.55
N LYS A 97 7.04 11.16 -10.27
CA LYS A 97 8.38 11.79 -10.30
C LYS A 97 8.32 13.20 -10.88
N GLU A 98 7.58 13.38 -11.97
CA GLU A 98 7.35 14.70 -12.56
C GLU A 98 6.66 15.65 -11.56
N LEU A 99 5.66 15.17 -10.81
CA LEU A 99 5.01 15.93 -9.75
C LEU A 99 6.01 16.35 -8.66
N PHE A 100 6.83 15.43 -8.15
CA PHE A 100 7.86 15.74 -7.16
C PHE A 100 8.91 16.73 -7.69
N SER A 101 9.21 16.70 -8.99
CA SER A 101 10.06 17.71 -9.62
C SER A 101 9.39 19.09 -9.66
N LYS A 102 8.08 19.17 -9.92
CA LYS A 102 7.33 20.44 -9.96
C LYS A 102 7.23 21.09 -8.57
N ILE A 103 6.91 20.31 -7.54
CA ILE A 103 6.72 20.84 -6.17
C ILE A 103 8.04 21.27 -5.50
N LYS A 104 9.19 21.20 -6.19
CA LYS A 104 10.45 21.81 -5.74
C LYS A 104 10.41 23.35 -5.77
N THR A 105 9.56 23.92 -6.64
CA THR A 105 9.45 25.39 -6.80
C THR A 105 8.28 25.94 -5.99
N GLU A 106 8.51 27.03 -5.26
CA GLU A 106 7.49 27.64 -4.40
C GLU A 106 6.26 28.14 -5.18
N ASP A 107 6.43 28.64 -6.40
CA ASP A 107 5.31 29.08 -7.22
C ASP A 107 4.38 27.92 -7.59
N ALA A 108 4.94 26.78 -8.01
CA ALA A 108 4.15 25.59 -8.29
C ALA A 108 3.42 25.07 -7.04
N LYS A 109 4.07 25.10 -5.86
CA LYS A 109 3.41 24.72 -4.60
C LYS A 109 2.21 25.61 -4.31
N LYS A 110 2.38 26.93 -4.39
CA LYS A 110 1.30 27.91 -4.14
C LYS A 110 0.12 27.68 -5.08
N THR A 111 0.37 27.47 -6.37
CA THR A 111 -0.69 27.16 -7.35
C THR A 111 -1.44 25.89 -6.95
N ILE A 112 -0.73 24.80 -6.65
CA ILE A 112 -1.36 23.53 -6.27
C ILE A 112 -2.18 23.66 -4.97
N VAL A 113 -1.65 24.35 -3.97
CA VAL A 113 -2.36 24.60 -2.69
C VAL A 113 -3.64 25.38 -2.92
N GLN A 114 -3.60 26.42 -3.77
CA GLN A 114 -4.78 27.21 -4.11
C GLN A 114 -5.83 26.40 -4.88
N ASP A 115 -5.40 25.61 -5.86
CA ASP A 115 -6.29 24.79 -6.68
C ASP A 115 -6.99 23.70 -5.85
N LEU A 116 -6.23 23.04 -4.97
CA LEU A 116 -6.74 21.96 -4.13
C LEU A 116 -7.44 22.46 -2.85
N LYS A 117 -7.26 23.74 -2.49
CA LYS A 117 -7.77 24.34 -1.24
C LYS A 117 -7.36 23.56 0.01
N ILE A 118 -6.13 23.06 0.02
CA ILE A 118 -5.56 22.28 1.13
C ILE A 118 -4.71 23.18 2.06
N GLY A 119 -4.38 22.67 3.24
CA GLY A 119 -3.48 23.34 4.18
C GLY A 119 -4.20 24.06 5.31
N SER A 120 -5.49 23.75 5.53
CA SER A 120 -6.20 24.19 6.73
C SER A 120 -5.54 23.61 8.00
N GLU A 121 -5.62 24.34 9.11
CA GLU A 121 -5.11 23.87 10.40
C GLU A 121 -5.75 22.56 10.84
N GLN A 122 -7.01 22.33 10.44
CA GLN A 122 -7.70 21.07 10.70
C GLN A 122 -7.06 19.91 9.93
N GLU A 123 -6.76 20.11 8.65
CA GLU A 123 -6.04 19.11 7.84
C GLU A 123 -4.65 18.85 8.41
N LYS A 124 -3.85 19.87 8.73
CA LYS A 124 -2.51 19.69 9.32
C LYS A 124 -2.54 18.89 10.63
N ARG A 125 -3.54 19.10 11.50
CA ARG A 125 -3.74 18.28 12.71
C ARG A 125 -4.16 16.84 12.39
N THR A 126 -4.93 16.68 11.32
CA THR A 126 -5.49 15.40 10.88
C THR A 126 -4.44 14.56 10.18
N ILE A 127 -3.67 15.12 9.25
CA ILE A 127 -2.71 14.40 8.42
C ILE A 127 -1.36 14.44 9.10
N ASP A 128 -1.01 13.33 9.73
CA ASP A 128 0.37 13.14 10.16
C ASP A 128 1.29 12.85 8.99
N THR A 129 2.57 13.04 9.28
CA THR A 129 3.74 12.56 8.54
C THR A 129 3.62 11.11 8.07
N ILE A 130 4.54 10.70 7.19
CA ILE A 130 4.67 9.32 6.71
C ILE A 130 4.81 8.27 7.83
N TYR A 131 5.02 8.69 9.08
CA TYR A 131 5.17 7.85 10.26
C TYR A 131 4.03 6.84 10.44
N LEU A 132 2.78 7.25 10.24
CA LEU A 132 1.65 6.33 10.39
C LEU A 132 1.68 5.24 9.34
N ASP A 133 1.97 5.60 8.09
CA ASP A 133 1.98 4.63 7.01
C ASP A 133 3.19 3.70 7.13
N LEU A 134 4.35 4.24 7.52
CA LEU A 134 5.55 3.46 7.77
C LEU A 134 5.39 2.54 8.98
N GLY A 135 4.74 2.99 10.05
CA GLY A 135 4.51 2.16 11.25
C GLY A 135 3.75 0.87 10.93
N CYS A 136 2.79 0.93 9.99
CA CYS A 136 2.11 -0.27 9.50
C CYS A 136 3.03 -1.15 8.65
N PHE A 137 3.84 -0.57 7.76
CA PHE A 137 4.86 -1.33 7.02
C PHE A 137 5.86 -2.01 7.97
N SER A 138 6.41 -1.29 8.94
CA SER A 138 7.36 -1.83 9.92
C SER A 138 6.74 -2.98 10.71
N ALA A 139 5.47 -2.86 11.11
CA ALA A 139 4.78 -3.94 11.81
C ALA A 139 4.70 -5.22 10.97
N LEU A 140 4.27 -5.11 9.70
CA LEU A 140 4.10 -6.27 8.83
C LEU A 140 5.43 -6.87 8.35
N VAL A 141 6.42 -6.02 8.07
CA VAL A 141 7.72 -6.43 7.53
C VAL A 141 8.66 -6.91 8.63
N GLN A 142 8.77 -6.18 9.74
CA GLN A 142 9.80 -6.43 10.76
C GLN A 142 9.30 -7.30 11.89
N LEU A 143 8.09 -7.05 12.38
CA LEU A 143 7.53 -7.77 13.53
C LEU A 143 6.89 -9.08 13.08
N GLU A 144 6.01 -9.02 12.07
CA GLU A 144 5.32 -10.20 11.55
C GLU A 144 6.14 -10.98 10.52
N LYS A 145 7.22 -10.39 9.99
CA LYS A 145 8.14 -11.02 9.01
C LYS A 145 7.41 -11.64 7.81
N LEU A 146 6.39 -10.94 7.31
CA LEU A 146 5.56 -11.44 6.21
C LEU A 146 6.27 -11.44 4.85
N VAL A 147 7.43 -10.79 4.76
CA VAL A 147 8.25 -10.67 3.55
C VAL A 147 9.73 -10.76 3.89
N ASP A 148 10.56 -11.16 2.93
CA ASP A 148 12.01 -11.18 3.05
C ASP A 148 12.67 -9.89 2.55
N GLU A 149 14.01 -9.80 2.69
CA GLU A 149 14.78 -8.60 2.35
C GLU A 149 14.85 -8.28 0.86
N ASN A 150 14.58 -9.27 0.00
CA ASN A 150 14.56 -9.08 -1.45
C ASN A 150 13.23 -8.50 -1.93
N ASP A 151 12.17 -8.63 -1.13
CA ASP A 151 10.84 -8.10 -1.42
C ASP A 151 10.83 -6.56 -1.48
N PHE A 152 10.04 -6.02 -2.41
CA PHE A 152 9.93 -4.57 -2.58
C PHE A 152 9.36 -3.88 -1.33
N ARG A 153 8.48 -4.54 -0.58
CA ARG A 153 7.86 -4.01 0.64
C ARG A 153 8.88 -3.85 1.76
N TYR A 154 9.83 -4.77 1.85
CA TYR A 154 10.96 -4.64 2.77
C TYR A 154 11.83 -3.43 2.39
N LYS A 155 12.20 -3.32 1.11
CA LYS A 155 13.01 -2.20 0.61
C LYS A 155 12.29 -0.85 0.77
N MET A 156 10.99 -0.81 0.48
CA MET A 156 10.11 0.33 0.70
C MET A 156 10.08 0.76 2.17
N ASN A 157 9.99 -0.19 3.10
CA ASN A 157 10.11 0.10 4.53
C ASN A 157 11.47 0.74 4.87
N LYS A 158 12.58 0.20 4.37
CA LYS A 158 13.92 0.75 4.62
C LYS A 158 14.15 2.14 4.04
N ILE A 159 13.58 2.43 2.87
CA ILE A 159 13.63 3.78 2.29
C ILE A 159 12.75 4.73 3.12
N GLY A 160 11.56 4.29 3.54
CA GLY A 160 10.66 5.05 4.41
C GLY A 160 11.30 5.43 5.75
N GLU A 161 12.06 4.52 6.38
CA GLU A 161 12.82 4.81 7.61
C GLU A 161 13.83 5.95 7.42
N LYS A 162 14.51 6.00 6.27
CA LYS A 162 15.43 7.09 5.94
C LYS A 162 14.67 8.39 5.69
N LEU A 163 13.55 8.33 4.98
CA LEU A 163 12.69 9.48 4.70
C LEU A 163 12.05 10.08 5.96
N LEU A 164 11.88 9.31 7.03
CA LEU A 164 11.44 9.89 8.31
C LEU A 164 12.45 10.90 8.87
N MET A 165 13.73 10.69 8.62
CA MET A 165 14.81 11.54 9.10
C MET A 165 15.04 12.75 8.16
N ASP A 166 14.73 12.60 6.87
CA ASP A 166 14.89 13.63 5.86
C ASP A 166 13.76 13.55 4.82
N THR A 167 12.61 14.14 5.17
CA THR A 167 11.38 14.09 4.35
C THR A 167 11.48 14.89 3.05
N TYR A 168 12.52 15.72 2.90
CA TYR A 168 12.78 16.54 1.72
C TYR A 168 13.87 15.96 0.81
N ASN A 169 14.34 14.75 1.11
CA ASN A 169 15.33 14.06 0.30
C ASN A 169 14.73 13.51 -1.01
N TYR A 170 14.77 14.31 -2.07
CA TYR A 170 14.19 13.93 -3.36
C TYR A 170 14.83 12.67 -3.98
N GLU A 171 16.09 12.36 -3.67
CA GLU A 171 16.72 11.13 -4.14
C GLU A 171 16.07 9.90 -3.48
N LEU A 172 15.85 9.95 -2.17
CA LEU A 172 15.13 8.88 -1.45
C LEU A 172 13.67 8.77 -1.90
N ILE A 173 13.02 9.89 -2.25
CA ILE A 173 11.67 9.87 -2.82
C ILE A 173 11.66 9.16 -4.18
N ASP A 174 12.61 9.46 -5.06
CA ASP A 174 12.72 8.78 -6.35
C ASP A 174 12.98 7.27 -6.17
N GLN A 175 13.86 6.89 -5.23
CA GLN A 175 14.09 5.49 -4.86
C GLN A 175 12.81 4.82 -4.34
N LEU A 176 12.02 5.51 -3.51
CA LEU A 176 10.73 5.03 -3.02
C LEU A 176 9.72 4.79 -4.15
N ILE A 177 9.70 5.66 -5.16
CA ILE A 177 8.83 5.48 -6.33
C ILE A 177 9.28 4.28 -7.16
N ASP A 178 10.59 4.12 -7.37
CA ASP A 178 11.14 3.08 -8.24
C ASP A 178 10.99 1.68 -7.67
N VAL A 179 11.10 1.54 -6.34
CA VAL A 179 11.09 0.22 -5.69
C VAL A 179 9.74 -0.48 -5.81
N ILE A 180 8.64 0.26 -5.88
CA ILE A 180 7.27 -0.30 -5.93
C ILE A 180 7.04 -0.90 -7.33
N PRO A 181 6.68 -2.18 -7.53
CA PRO A 181 6.38 -2.72 -8.85
C PRO A 181 5.19 -2.01 -9.52
N ASP A 182 5.18 -1.87 -10.85
CA ASP A 182 4.15 -1.06 -11.56
C ASP A 182 2.71 -1.51 -11.27
N LYS A 183 2.48 -2.82 -11.14
CA LYS A 183 1.18 -3.40 -10.77
C LYS A 183 0.76 -2.98 -9.36
N GLU A 184 1.71 -2.99 -8.42
CA GLU A 184 1.48 -2.61 -7.03
C GLU A 184 1.35 -1.10 -6.88
N PHE A 185 2.05 -0.34 -7.73
CA PHE A 185 1.92 1.11 -7.82
C PHE A 185 0.51 1.55 -8.20
N GLN A 186 -0.34 0.69 -8.78
CA GLN A 186 -1.75 1.00 -9.04
C GLN A 186 -2.64 0.94 -7.79
N LYS A 187 -2.17 0.34 -6.69
CA LYS A 187 -2.90 0.27 -5.42
C LYS A 187 -2.54 1.45 -4.52
N ILE A 188 -3.55 2.17 -4.02
CA ILE A 188 -3.31 3.41 -3.27
C ILE A 188 -2.54 3.16 -1.98
N GLU A 189 -2.69 1.98 -1.39
CA GLU A 189 -2.00 1.49 -0.19
C GLU A 189 -0.48 1.66 -0.32
N TYR A 190 0.09 1.38 -1.50
CA TYR A 190 1.52 1.57 -1.78
C TYR A 190 1.90 3.01 -2.13
N ARG A 191 0.93 3.89 -2.43
CA ARG A 191 1.15 5.31 -2.72
C ARG A 191 0.87 6.23 -1.55
N ARG A 192 0.31 5.75 -0.43
CA ARG A 192 -0.05 6.60 0.73
C ARG A 192 1.14 7.40 1.28
N MET A 193 2.31 6.76 1.42
CA MET A 193 3.53 7.46 1.84
C MET A 193 3.90 8.59 0.87
N LEU A 194 3.82 8.34 -0.45
CA LEU A 194 4.08 9.36 -1.47
C LEU A 194 3.07 10.52 -1.38
N LEU A 195 1.79 10.22 -1.18
CA LEU A 195 0.74 11.24 -1.05
C LEU A 195 0.91 12.09 0.22
N ARG A 196 1.35 11.50 1.32
CA ARG A 196 1.72 12.24 2.54
C ARG A 196 2.94 13.11 2.33
N LEU A 197 3.95 12.63 1.61
CA LEU A 197 5.11 13.44 1.22
C LEU A 197 4.66 14.63 0.36
N ILE A 198 3.86 14.39 -0.68
CA ILE A 198 3.30 15.47 -1.51
C ILE A 198 2.59 16.51 -0.64
N TYR A 199 1.69 16.08 0.24
CA TYR A 199 0.99 16.99 1.15
C TYR A 199 1.98 17.80 2.00
N ASN A 200 2.94 17.15 2.65
CA ASN A 200 3.93 17.83 3.49
C ASN A 200 4.76 18.85 2.71
N HIS A 201 5.20 18.52 1.50
CA HIS A 201 5.95 19.42 0.62
C HIS A 201 5.13 20.63 0.17
N LEU A 202 3.81 20.47 0.03
CA LEU A 202 2.89 21.54 -0.35
C LEU A 202 2.52 22.46 0.82
N THR A 203 2.37 21.91 2.03
CA THR A 203 1.80 22.66 3.17
C THR A 203 2.82 23.13 4.20
N THR A 204 4.08 22.69 4.11
CA THR A 204 5.12 23.16 5.01
C THR A 204 5.81 24.36 4.39
N GLU A 205 5.72 25.51 5.05
CA GLU A 205 6.55 26.67 4.71
C GLU A 205 8.00 26.33 5.08
N LYS A 206 8.94 26.54 4.14
CA LYS A 206 10.36 26.53 4.52
C LYS A 206 10.54 27.62 5.56
N ILE A 207 10.88 27.23 6.79
CA ILE A 207 11.49 28.16 7.75
C ILE A 207 12.82 28.55 7.08
N GLN A 208 12.86 29.75 6.52
CA GLN A 208 14.09 30.39 6.04
C GLN A 208 14.93 30.86 7.22
#